data_AF-A0A1I0G576-F1
#
_entry.id   AF-A0A1I0G576-F1
#
_cell.length_a   1.000
_cell.length_b   1.000
_cell.length_c   1.000
_cell.angle_alpha   90.00
_cell.angle_beta   90.00
_cell.angle_gamma   90.00
#
_symmetry.space_group_name_H-M   'P 1'
#
loop_
_entity.id
_entity.type
_entity.pdbx_description
1 polymer ?
#
loop_
_entity_poly.entity_id
_entity_poly.type
_entity_poly.pdbx_seq_one_letter_code
_entity_poly.pdbx_strand_id
1 'polypeptide(L)'
;MRQYVSLINFMLALGTAIQDYLPEDERANVPDLKSFLDEWASRTSLIELYRLRGDIRSYLVKHAAGDYTIDELFFYYDIGFVYERFGSEDPVFLAGVVQILDRVIDRKKAALARKYLGWIGFK
;
A
#
# COMPACT_ATOMS: atom_id res chain seq x y z
N MET A 1 20.75 -0.42 4.86
CA MET A 1 19.52 0.20 4.34
C MET A 1 18.41 -0.84 4.41
N ARG A 2 17.32 -0.58 5.14
CA ARG A 2 16.11 -1.39 4.99
C ARG A 2 15.64 -1.12 3.56
N GLN A 3 15.77 -2.09 2.68
CA GLN A 3 15.22 -1.96 1.33
C GLN A 3 13.70 -1.78 1.53
N TYR A 4 13.12 -0.73 0.95
CA TYR A 4 11.70 -0.37 1.04
C TYR A 4 10.82 -1.38 0.26
N VAL A 5 11.11 -2.68 0.44
CA VAL A 5 10.61 -3.79 -0.38
C VAL A 5 9.11 -3.88 -0.29
N SER A 6 8.53 -3.71 0.91
CA SER A 6 7.07 -3.79 1.05
C SER A 6 6.40 -2.64 0.30
N LEU A 7 6.98 -1.44 0.34
CA LEU A 7 6.49 -0.28 -0.43
C LEU A 7 6.65 -0.49 -1.95
N ILE A 8 7.82 -0.90 -2.43
CA ILE A 8 8.06 -1.16 -3.86
C ILE A 8 7.11 -2.25 -4.38
N ASN A 9 6.98 -3.37 -3.67
CA ASN A 9 6.07 -4.45 -4.04
C ASN A 9 4.61 -3.99 -4.06
N PHE A 10 4.22 -3.13 -3.12
CA PHE A 10 2.89 -2.54 -3.10
C PHE A 10 2.65 -1.66 -4.33
N MET A 11 3.60 -0.79 -4.67
CA MET A 11 3.50 0.09 -5.84
C MET A 11 3.48 -0.69 -7.15
N LEU A 12 4.28 -1.75 -7.29
CA LEU A 12 4.24 -2.66 -8.43
C LEU A 12 2.88 -3.35 -8.56
N ALA A 13 2.33 -3.85 -7.44
CA ALA A 13 1.02 -4.50 -7.42
C ALA A 13 -0.11 -3.52 -7.80
N LEU A 14 -0.01 -2.27 -7.32
CA LEU A 14 -0.94 -1.21 -7.68
C LEU A 14 -0.84 -0.88 -9.18
N GLY A 15 0.36 -0.62 -9.70
CA GLY A 15 0.59 -0.32 -11.12
C GLY A 15 0.08 -1.42 -12.03
N THR A 16 0.27 -2.68 -11.63
CA THR A 16 -0.31 -3.84 -12.33
C THR A 16 -1.84 -3.81 -12.29
N ALA A 17 -2.45 -3.57 -11.13
CA ALA A 17 -3.90 -3.54 -10.97
C ALA A 17 -4.56 -2.42 -11.79
N ILE A 18 -3.91 -1.26 -11.88
CA ILE A 18 -4.39 -0.14 -12.69
C ILE A 18 -3.96 -0.19 -14.15
N GLN A 19 -3.23 -1.25 -14.54
CA GLN A 19 -2.71 -1.44 -15.90
C GLN A 19 -1.94 -0.22 -16.38
N ASP A 20 -1.04 0.28 -15.53
CA ASP A 20 -0.24 1.48 -15.80
C ASP A 20 0.60 1.36 -17.08
N TYR A 21 0.99 0.13 -17.41
CA TYR A 21 1.74 -0.24 -18.61
C TYR A 21 0.91 -0.19 -19.92
N LEU A 22 -0.41 0.03 -19.86
CA LEU A 22 -1.27 0.15 -21.03
C LEU A 22 -1.67 1.60 -21.32
N PRO A 23 -1.90 1.97 -22.60
CA PRO A 23 -2.63 3.17 -22.97
C PRO A 23 -4.00 3.25 -22.28
N GLU A 24 -4.48 4.46 -21.99
CA GLU A 24 -5.70 4.67 -21.20
C GLU A 24 -6.95 4.06 -21.86
N ASP A 25 -7.03 4.10 -23.18
CA ASP A 25 -8.11 3.55 -24.00
C ASP A 25 -8.09 2.01 -24.10
N GLU A 26 -6.98 1.37 -23.76
CA GLU A 26 -6.84 -0.09 -23.73
C GLU A 26 -7.06 -0.69 -22.34
N ARG A 27 -7.21 0.14 -21.30
CA ARG A 27 -7.42 -0.34 -19.93
C ARG A 27 -8.83 -0.86 -19.75
N ALA A 28 -8.94 -2.01 -19.11
CA ALA A 28 -10.24 -2.62 -18.81
C ALA A 28 -10.31 -3.07 -17.35
N ASN A 29 -11.44 -2.80 -16.69
CA ASN A 29 -11.73 -3.24 -15.32
C ASN A 29 -10.71 -2.73 -14.26
N VAL A 30 -10.22 -1.50 -14.42
CA VAL A 30 -9.34 -0.87 -13.42
C VAL A 30 -10.11 -0.71 -12.10
N PRO A 31 -9.65 -1.31 -10.99
CA PRO A 31 -10.31 -1.15 -9.71
C PRO A 31 -10.09 0.26 -9.17
N ASP A 32 -11.07 0.80 -8.46
CA ASP A 32 -10.82 1.99 -7.64
C ASP A 32 -9.81 1.66 -6.53
N LEU A 33 -9.06 2.68 -6.08
CA LEU A 33 -7.99 2.53 -5.09
C LEU A 33 -8.45 1.83 -3.80
N LYS A 34 -9.66 2.14 -3.34
CA LYS A 34 -10.20 1.57 -2.11
C LYS A 34 -10.51 0.08 -2.30
N SER A 35 -11.12 -0.29 -3.42
CA SER A 35 -11.41 -1.69 -3.76
C SER A 35 -10.12 -2.49 -3.92
N PHE A 36 -9.12 -1.95 -4.63
CA PHE A 36 -7.79 -2.56 -4.70
C PHE A 36 -7.19 -2.77 -3.32
N LEU A 37 -7.19 -1.74 -2.46
CA LEU A 37 -6.62 -1.82 -1.11
C LEU A 37 -7.34 -2.83 -0.23
N ASP A 38 -8.67 -2.86 -0.25
CA ASP A 38 -9.48 -3.82 0.52
C ASP A 38 -9.19 -5.27 0.02
N GLU A 39 -9.12 -5.51 -1.30
CA GLU A 39 -8.80 -6.83 -1.86
C GLU A 39 -7.36 -7.25 -1.55
N TRP A 40 -6.38 -6.40 -1.89
CA TRP A 40 -4.95 -6.65 -1.66
C TRP A 40 -4.72 -6.94 -0.18
N ALA A 41 -5.24 -6.10 0.70
CA ALA A 41 -5.08 -6.29 2.12
C ALA A 41 -5.78 -7.53 2.66
N SER A 42 -6.89 -7.98 2.06
CA SER A 42 -7.56 -9.21 2.48
C SER A 42 -6.63 -10.43 2.38
N ARG A 43 -5.82 -10.49 1.31
CA ARG A 43 -4.87 -11.57 1.01
C ARG A 43 -3.51 -11.37 1.69
N THR A 44 -3.19 -10.16 2.11
CA THR A 44 -1.92 -9.81 2.77
C THR A 44 -1.92 -10.16 4.26
N SER A 45 -0.80 -10.71 4.74
CA SER A 45 -0.60 -11.03 6.16
C SER A 45 -0.54 -9.77 7.03
N LEU A 46 -0.93 -9.87 8.31
CA LEU A 46 -0.89 -8.73 9.22
C LEU A 46 0.52 -8.14 9.39
N ILE A 47 1.54 -9.01 9.37
CA ILE A 47 2.96 -8.60 9.46
C ILE A 47 3.35 -7.75 8.24
N GLU A 48 2.93 -8.17 7.05
CA GLU A 48 3.28 -7.46 5.82
C GLU A 48 2.55 -6.11 5.73
N LEU A 49 1.31 -6.02 6.22
CA LEU A 49 0.61 -4.73 6.38
C LEU A 49 1.37 -3.77 7.31
N TYR A 50 1.91 -4.27 8.42
CA TYR A 50 2.74 -3.47 9.32
C TYR A 50 4.06 -3.03 8.70
N ARG A 51 4.69 -3.89 7.88
CA ARG A 51 5.91 -3.54 7.16
C ARG A 51 5.65 -2.45 6.14
N LEU A 52 4.63 -2.60 5.29
CA LEU A 52 4.22 -1.58 4.32
C LEU A 52 3.93 -0.24 5.02
N ARG A 53 3.14 -0.26 6.09
CA ARG A 53 2.84 0.94 6.89
C ARG A 53 4.13 1.61 7.41
N GLY A 54 5.09 0.81 7.89
CA GLY A 54 6.38 1.29 8.36
C GLY A 54 7.23 1.90 7.25
N ASP A 55 7.29 1.24 6.10
CA ASP A 55 8.03 1.71 4.92
C ASP A 55 7.45 3.03 4.41
N ILE A 56 6.12 3.15 4.27
CA ILE A 56 5.46 4.40 3.87
C ILE A 56 5.74 5.52 4.88
N ARG A 57 5.61 5.25 6.18
CA ARG A 57 5.91 6.29 7.20
C ARG A 57 7.35 6.76 7.14
N SER A 58 8.29 5.84 6.95
CA SER A 58 9.69 6.22 6.78
C SER A 58 9.93 7.00 5.49
N TYR A 59 9.22 6.67 4.41
CA TYR A 59 9.24 7.46 3.17
C TYR A 59 8.77 8.90 3.41
N LEU A 60 7.59 9.07 4.01
CA LEU A 60 7.02 10.40 4.28
C LEU A 60 7.95 11.27 5.14
N VAL A 61 8.59 10.67 6.16
CA VAL A 61 9.55 11.39 7.02
C VAL A 61 10.79 11.83 6.23
N LYS A 62 11.33 10.96 5.37
CA LYS A 62 12.50 11.28 4.54
C LYS A 62 12.19 12.34 3.50
N HIS A 63 11.09 12.18 2.77
CA HIS A 63 10.63 13.13 1.77
C HIS A 63 10.42 14.53 2.40
N ALA A 64 9.78 14.60 3.57
CA ALA A 64 9.60 15.87 4.30
C ALA A 64 10.93 16.51 4.76
N ALA A 65 11.99 15.72 4.92
CA ALA A 65 13.34 16.20 5.24
C ALA A 65 14.17 16.56 4.00
N GLY A 66 13.60 16.44 2.79
CA GLY A 66 14.31 16.67 1.52
C GLY A 66 15.23 15.51 1.11
N ASP A 67 15.06 14.33 1.71
CA ASP A 67 15.75 13.11 1.32
C ASP A 67 14.90 12.32 0.32
N TYR A 68 15.22 12.49 -0.97
CA TYR A 68 14.51 11.91 -2.11
C TYR A 68 15.08 10.56 -2.58
N THR A 69 15.91 9.91 -1.76
CA THR A 69 16.55 8.63 -2.12
C THR A 69 15.56 7.51 -2.42
N ILE A 70 14.31 7.63 -1.96
CA ILE A 70 13.25 6.64 -2.23
C ILE A 70 12.50 6.98 -3.51
N ASP A 71 12.31 8.26 -3.82
CA ASP A 71 11.73 8.70 -5.08
C ASP A 71 12.62 8.26 -6.27
N GLU A 72 13.94 8.26 -6.08
CA GLU A 72 14.89 7.64 -7.01
C GLU A 72 14.64 6.13 -7.23
N LEU A 73 14.20 5.41 -6.20
CA LEU A 73 13.81 4.00 -6.35
C LEU A 73 12.51 3.87 -7.14
N PHE A 74 11.56 4.79 -6.97
CA PHE A 74 10.33 4.77 -7.77
C PHE A 74 10.63 4.96 -9.25
N PHE A 75 11.56 5.85 -9.58
CA PHE A 75 12.07 6.00 -10.93
C PHE A 75 12.78 4.75 -11.43
N TYR A 76 13.67 4.17 -10.62
CA TYR A 76 14.43 2.96 -10.99
C TYR A 76 13.54 1.75 -11.30
N TYR A 77 12.45 1.57 -10.55
CA TYR A 77 11.50 0.48 -10.74
C TYR A 77 10.33 0.82 -11.67
N ASP A 78 10.33 2.01 -12.29
CA ASP A 78 9.25 2.49 -13.17
C ASP A 78 7.86 2.45 -12.49
N ILE A 79 7.79 2.95 -11.25
CA ILE A 79 6.58 2.99 -10.41
C ILE A 79 6.21 4.41 -9.95
N GLY A 80 6.68 5.43 -10.67
CA GLY A 80 6.40 6.84 -10.42
C GLY A 80 5.11 7.35 -11.08
N PHE A 81 4.08 6.51 -11.23
CA PHE A 81 2.87 6.81 -11.99
C PHE A 81 1.79 7.58 -11.22
N VAL A 82 2.01 7.90 -9.95
CA VAL A 82 0.93 8.35 -9.07
C VAL A 82 0.35 9.68 -9.52
N TYR A 83 1.21 10.61 -9.94
CA TYR A 83 0.77 11.93 -10.38
C TYR A 83 -0.12 11.82 -11.62
N GLU A 84 0.30 11.05 -12.61
CA GLU A 84 -0.41 10.86 -13.87
C GLU A 84 -1.72 10.09 -13.68
N ARG A 85 -1.79 9.17 -12.70
CA ARG A 85 -2.93 8.27 -12.51
C ARG A 85 -3.93 8.73 -11.47
N PHE A 86 -3.48 9.46 -10.46
CA PHE A 86 -4.30 9.88 -9.33
C PHE A 86 -4.34 11.40 -9.16
N GLY A 87 -3.60 12.17 -9.97
CA GLY A 87 -3.58 13.65 -9.87
C GLY A 87 -3.04 14.15 -8.54
N SER A 88 -2.20 13.35 -7.88
CA SER A 88 -1.68 13.59 -6.53
C SER A 88 -0.18 13.37 -6.51
N GLU A 89 0.53 14.14 -5.68
CA GLU A 89 1.91 13.84 -5.35
C GLU A 89 2.01 12.51 -4.57
N ASP A 90 3.10 11.77 -4.78
CA ASP A 90 3.44 10.52 -4.08
C ASP A 90 3.26 10.60 -2.54
N PRO A 91 3.81 11.61 -1.82
CA PRO A 91 3.63 11.72 -0.37
C PRO A 91 2.17 11.90 0.04
N VAL A 92 1.39 12.67 -0.71
CA VAL A 92 -0.04 12.90 -0.41
C VAL A 92 -0.83 11.61 -0.61
N PHE A 93 -0.58 10.90 -1.72
CA PHE A 93 -1.21 9.63 -2.04
C PHE A 93 -0.89 8.56 -0.98
N LEU A 94 0.40 8.38 -0.66
CA LEU A 94 0.86 7.37 0.28
C LEU A 94 0.42 7.67 1.72
N ALA A 95 0.27 8.94 2.10
CA ALA A 95 -0.36 9.31 3.38
C ALA A 95 -1.82 8.84 3.45
N GLY A 96 -2.56 8.95 2.34
CA GLY A 96 -3.92 8.39 2.22
C GLY A 96 -3.95 6.87 2.36
N VAL A 97 -3.01 6.17 1.72
CA VAL A 97 -2.86 4.70 1.83
C VAL A 97 -2.65 4.28 3.30
N VAL A 98 -1.83 4.99 4.08
CA VAL A 98 -1.61 4.69 5.50
C VAL A 98 -2.90 4.74 6.31
N GLN A 99 -3.79 5.70 6.05
CA GLN A 99 -5.08 5.78 6.77
C GLN A 99 -5.96 4.56 6.49
N ILE A 100 -5.92 4.04 5.26
CA ILE A 100 -6.66 2.85 4.87
C ILE A 100 -6.03 1.61 5.51
N LEU A 101 -4.70 1.50 5.49
CA LEU A 101 -3.97 0.40 6.13
C LEU A 101 -4.27 0.33 7.64
N ASP A 102 -4.35 1.46 8.33
CA ASP A 102 -4.68 1.49 9.77
C ASP A 102 -6.05 0.87 10.04
N ARG A 103 -7.08 1.24 9.27
CA ARG A 103 -8.43 0.67 9.38
C ARG A 103 -8.46 -0.82 9.08
N VAL A 104 -7.69 -1.28 8.09
CA VAL A 104 -7.58 -2.70 7.73
C VAL A 104 -6.90 -3.50 8.85
N ILE A 105 -5.79 -2.99 9.36
CA ILE A 105 -5.02 -3.62 10.44
C ILE A 105 -5.90 -3.80 11.68
N ASP A 106 -6.66 -2.77 12.06
CA ASP A 106 -7.56 -2.85 13.21
C ASP A 106 -8.69 -3.87 13.01
N ARG A 107 -9.29 -3.91 11.81
CA ARG A 107 -10.27 -4.93 11.44
C ARG A 107 -9.69 -6.35 11.54
N LYS A 108 -8.48 -6.58 11.02
CA LYS A 108 -7.80 -7.90 11.10
C LYS A 108 -7.46 -8.30 12.53
N LYS A 109 -6.98 -7.35 13.36
CA LYS A 109 -6.72 -7.60 14.78
C LYS A 109 -7.99 -8.01 15.52
N ALA A 110 -9.09 -7.29 15.32
CA ALA A 110 -10.37 -7.62 15.94
C ALA A 110 -10.89 -9.00 15.50
N ALA A 111 -10.72 -9.37 14.22
CA ALA A 111 -11.07 -10.69 13.72
C ALA A 111 -10.23 -11.81 14.36
N LEU A 112 -8.91 -11.60 14.48
CA LEU A 112 -8.01 -12.54 15.16
C LEU A 112 -8.36 -12.67 16.65
N ALA A 113 -8.56 -11.56 17.36
CA ALA A 113 -8.95 -11.56 18.76
C ALA A 113 -10.25 -12.35 19.00
N ARG A 114 -11.28 -12.13 18.16
CA ARG A 114 -12.53 -12.91 18.21
C ARG A 114 -12.29 -14.40 17.95
N LYS A 115 -11.43 -14.75 16.99
CA LYS A 115 -11.08 -16.15 16.69
C LYS A 115 -10.42 -16.83 17.89
N TYR A 116 -9.46 -16.16 18.55
CA TYR A 116 -8.76 -16.73 19.71
C TYR A 116 -9.65 -16.76 20.97
N LEU A 117 -10.43 -15.72 21.25
CA LEU A 117 -11.35 -15.69 22.40
C LEU A 117 -12.52 -16.67 22.24
N GLY A 118 -13.08 -16.79 21.03
CA GLY A 118 -14.11 -17.79 20.72
C GLY A 118 -13.60 -19.23 20.83
N TRP A 119 -12.30 -19.44 20.62
CA TRP A 119 -11.66 -20.75 20.83
C TRP A 119 -11.42 -21.07 22.31
N ILE A 120 -11.21 -20.06 23.15
CA ILE A 120 -11.07 -20.22 24.61
C ILE A 120 -12.43 -20.47 25.29
N GLY A 121 -13.54 -20.00 24.70
CA GLY A 121 -14.90 -20.23 25.21
C GLY A 121 -15.54 -21.58 24.86
N PHE A 122 -14.90 -22.39 24.01
CA PHE A 122 -15.25 -23.78 23.75
C PHE A 122 -14.23 -24.70 24.46
N LYS A 123 -14.28 -24.73 25.79
CA LYS A 123 -13.65 -25.79 26.58
C LYS A 123 -14.41 -26.01 27.88
#